data_AF-A0AAD4P3U0-F1
#
_entry.id   AF-A0AAD4P3U0-F1
#
_cell.length_a   1.000
_cell.length_b   1.000
_cell.length_c   1.000
_cell.angle_alpha   90.00
_cell.angle_beta   90.00
_cell.angle_gamma   90.00
#
_symmetry.space_group_name_H-M   'P 1'
#
loop_
_entity.id
_entity.type
_entity.pdbx_description
1 polymer ?
#
loop_
_entity_poly.entity_id
_entity_poly.type
_entity_poly.pdbx_seq_one_letter_code
_entity_poly.pdbx_strand_id
1 'polypeptide(L)'
;MARYIETEAQVEERDPDTGEWRFTHRGPFSVLKGGNMVGNTKVMKNVANTSVLRWGRRLFCLWEGGDPYEIEAQTLDTLGRFNLVGGRKMSPAVDDDGNRFIPDFVDVAARILKPILYGVFKMPPKRLLSHYKIDEKRNRLLIMSCNAEDMLLPRSNFTIYELDCNLKVLQSQEFNIPDHLMIHDWAFTDSHYILFGNRIKLDV
;
A
#
# COMPACT_ATOMS: atom_id res chain seq x y z
N MET A 1 -3.72 25.73 11.45
CA MET A 1 -5.01 25.03 11.27
C MET A 1 -4.69 23.57 10.96
N ALA A 2 -5.49 22.61 11.47
CA ALA A 2 -5.32 21.17 11.22
C ALA A 2 -6.62 20.61 10.62
N ARG A 3 -6.54 19.58 9.78
CA ARG A 3 -7.68 18.93 9.12
C ARG A 3 -7.59 17.42 9.18
N TYR A 4 -8.75 16.78 9.15
CA TYR A 4 -8.84 15.36 8.85
C TYR A 4 -8.73 15.14 7.34
N ILE A 5 -8.10 14.04 6.94
CA ILE A 5 -8.20 13.57 5.57
C ILE A 5 -9.57 12.93 5.41
N GLU A 6 -10.31 13.37 4.40
CA GLU A 6 -11.65 12.88 4.08
C GLU A 6 -11.54 11.53 3.33
N THR A 7 -10.99 10.53 4.02
CA THR A 7 -10.95 9.17 3.51
C THR A 7 -12.35 8.57 3.49
N GLU A 8 -12.56 7.51 2.70
CA GLU A 8 -13.86 6.81 2.71
C GLU A 8 -14.23 6.33 4.12
N ALA A 9 -13.22 5.90 4.89
CA ALA A 9 -13.41 5.48 6.28
C ALA A 9 -13.86 6.62 7.18
N GLN A 10 -13.27 7.80 7.02
CA GLN A 10 -13.64 8.98 7.80
C GLN A 10 -15.06 9.45 7.43
N VAL A 11 -15.40 9.49 6.15
CA VAL A 11 -16.72 9.90 5.66
C VAL A 11 -17.81 8.91 6.12
N GLU A 12 -17.51 7.61 6.16
CA GLU A 12 -18.44 6.58 6.66
C GLU A 12 -18.64 6.63 8.18
N GLU A 13 -17.63 7.06 8.95
CA GLU A 13 -17.64 6.96 10.41
C GLU A 13 -17.82 8.31 11.12
N ARG A 14 -17.73 9.46 10.43
CA ARG A 14 -17.87 10.78 11.04
C ARG A 14 -19.05 11.54 10.44
N ASP A 15 -19.96 11.96 11.32
CA ASP A 15 -21.06 12.83 10.94
C ASP A 15 -20.52 14.24 10.60
N PRO A 16 -20.80 14.78 9.40
CA PRO A 16 -20.25 16.05 8.96
C PRO A 16 -20.88 17.27 9.67
N ASP A 17 -22.12 17.14 10.14
CA ASP A 17 -22.88 18.24 10.74
C ASP A 17 -22.59 18.34 12.25
N THR A 18 -22.54 17.21 12.94
CA THR A 18 -22.32 17.14 14.40
C THR A 18 -20.86 16.94 14.77
N GLY A 19 -20.06 16.35 13.87
CA GLY A 19 -18.66 16.00 14.12
C GLY A 19 -18.46 14.75 14.98
N GLU A 20 -19.53 14.04 15.33
CA GLU A 20 -19.51 12.81 16.12
C GLU A 20 -18.98 11.61 15.33
N TRP A 21 -18.38 10.64 16.03
CA TRP A 21 -17.85 9.41 15.44
C TRP A 21 -18.73 8.21 15.77
N ARG A 22 -19.07 7.44 14.73
CA ARG A 22 -19.75 6.13 14.83
C ARG A 22 -18.87 5.06 14.20
N PHE A 23 -18.18 4.30 15.06
CA PHE A 23 -17.31 3.20 14.62
C PHE A 23 -18.14 2.00 14.17
N THR A 24 -18.18 1.78 12.86
CA THR A 24 -18.92 0.67 12.23
C THR A 24 -17.99 -0.39 11.64
N HIS A 25 -16.68 -0.09 11.51
CA HIS A 25 -15.68 -0.96 10.89
C HIS A 25 -14.59 -1.39 11.86
N ARG A 26 -14.10 -2.63 11.70
CA ARG A 26 -12.83 -3.04 12.30
C ARG A 26 -11.66 -2.46 11.51
N GLY A 27 -10.52 -2.35 12.17
CA GLY A 27 -9.25 -2.05 11.52
C GLY A 27 -8.23 -3.14 11.82
N PRO A 28 -7.06 -3.12 11.16
CA PRO A 28 -5.99 -4.11 11.38
C PRO A 28 -5.54 -4.20 12.84
N PHE A 29 -5.68 -3.08 13.57
CA PHE A 29 -5.28 -2.94 14.97
C PHE A 29 -6.44 -2.53 15.88
N SER A 30 -7.70 -2.72 15.46
CA SER A 30 -8.86 -2.34 16.28
C SER A 30 -10.00 -3.35 16.23
N VAL A 31 -10.62 -3.57 17.40
CA VAL A 31 -11.81 -4.40 17.58
C VAL A 31 -13.01 -3.51 17.91
N LEU A 32 -14.17 -3.84 17.36
CA LEU A 32 -15.42 -3.16 17.71
C LEU A 32 -15.91 -3.69 19.06
N LYS A 33 -16.07 -2.81 20.05
CA LYS A 33 -16.67 -3.17 21.35
C LYS A 33 -18.20 -3.21 21.23
N GLY A 34 -18.81 -4.37 21.47
CA GLY A 34 -20.25 -4.50 21.75
C GLY A 34 -21.25 -4.41 20.58
N GLY A 35 -20.83 -4.54 19.32
CA GLY A 35 -21.72 -4.39 18.15
C GLY A 35 -22.11 -5.72 17.47
N ASN A 36 -23.40 -5.86 17.15
CA ASN A 36 -23.92 -6.91 16.25
C ASN A 36 -23.15 -6.88 14.91
N MET A 37 -22.50 -8.00 14.56
CA MET A 37 -21.64 -8.16 13.39
C MET A 37 -22.41 -8.34 12.07
N VAL A 38 -23.56 -7.71 11.91
CA VAL A 38 -24.44 -8.00 10.77
C VAL A 38 -24.07 -7.10 9.59
N GLY A 39 -23.50 -7.71 8.55
CA GLY A 39 -23.38 -7.10 7.21
C GLY A 39 -22.07 -6.38 6.89
N ASN A 40 -21.08 -6.33 7.79
CA ASN A 40 -19.83 -5.60 7.53
C ASN A 40 -18.61 -6.51 7.41
N THR A 41 -18.15 -6.72 6.17
CA THR A 41 -16.98 -7.55 5.82
C THR A 41 -15.70 -6.74 5.55
N LYS A 42 -15.75 -5.41 5.67
CA LYS A 42 -14.61 -4.51 5.37
C LYS A 42 -13.64 -4.49 6.57
N VAL A 43 -12.51 -5.19 6.42
CA VAL A 43 -11.47 -5.31 7.46
C VAL A 43 -10.33 -4.30 7.27
N MET A 44 -10.07 -3.91 6.02
CA MET A 44 -9.02 -2.96 5.66
C MET A 44 -9.66 -1.63 5.26
N LYS A 45 -9.46 -0.61 6.09
CA LYS A 45 -9.92 0.75 5.83
C LYS A 45 -8.72 1.69 5.69
N ASN A 46 -8.65 2.37 4.55
CA ASN A 46 -7.57 3.32 4.31
C ASN A 46 -7.80 4.59 5.15
N VAL A 47 -6.87 4.85 6.07
CA VAL A 47 -6.93 5.96 7.02
C VAL A 47 -5.91 7.06 6.72
N ALA A 48 -5.07 6.89 5.69
CA ALA A 48 -4.09 7.89 5.23
C ALA A 48 -3.26 8.55 6.36
N ASN A 49 -2.80 7.75 7.33
CA ASN A 49 -2.35 8.26 8.64
C ASN A 49 -0.86 8.05 8.94
N THR A 50 -0.05 7.56 8.00
CA THR A 50 1.31 7.10 8.32
C THR A 50 2.38 8.12 7.98
N SER A 51 2.32 8.71 6.78
CA SER A 51 3.29 9.73 6.37
C SER A 51 2.65 10.75 5.43
N VAL A 52 3.30 11.91 5.30
CA VAL A 52 2.92 12.95 4.33
C VAL A 52 4.09 13.15 3.36
N LEU A 53 3.80 13.04 2.07
CA LEU A 53 4.75 13.19 0.96
C LEU A 53 4.49 14.50 0.25
N ARG A 54 5.51 15.35 0.15
CA ARG A 54 5.50 16.50 -0.76
C ARG A 54 6.41 16.23 -1.94
N TRP A 55 5.84 16.19 -3.14
CA TRP A 55 6.60 15.94 -4.37
C TRP A 55 5.93 16.59 -5.57
N GLY A 56 6.70 17.19 -6.48
CA GLY A 56 6.12 17.79 -7.69
C GLY A 56 5.12 18.92 -7.43
N ARG A 57 5.29 19.67 -6.33
CA ARG A 57 4.33 20.66 -5.80
C ARG A 57 3.00 20.09 -5.29
N ARG A 58 2.87 18.77 -5.22
CA ARG A 58 1.68 18.05 -4.74
C ARG A 58 1.94 17.50 -3.34
N LEU A 59 0.87 17.24 -2.59
CA LEU A 59 0.92 16.77 -1.21
C LEU A 59 0.05 15.52 -1.08
N PHE A 60 0.62 14.45 -0.52
CA PHE A 60 -0.04 13.16 -0.39
C PHE A 60 0.03 12.64 1.04
N CYS A 61 -1.05 12.08 1.55
CA CYS A 61 -1.10 11.35 2.82
C CYS A 61 -1.12 9.86 2.54
N LEU A 62 -0.11 9.14 3.03
CA LEU A 62 0.13 7.73 2.73
C LEU A 62 -0.31 6.84 3.89
N TRP A 63 -0.66 5.61 3.54
CA TRP A 63 -0.95 4.52 4.46
C TRP A 63 -0.49 3.20 3.85
N GLU A 64 0.19 2.36 4.63
CA GLU A 64 0.80 1.11 4.14
C GLU A 64 -0.18 0.11 3.52
N GLY A 65 -1.47 0.26 3.78
CA GLY A 65 -2.47 -0.69 3.30
C GLY A 65 -3.10 -0.33 1.95
N GLY A 66 -2.75 0.80 1.31
CA GLY A 66 -3.45 1.21 0.08
C GLY A 66 -2.91 2.47 -0.59
N ASP A 67 -3.69 3.00 -1.53
CA ASP A 67 -3.34 4.19 -2.30
C ASP A 67 -3.30 5.45 -1.42
N PRO A 68 -2.40 6.40 -1.68
CA PRO A 68 -2.40 7.68 -0.98
C PRO A 68 -3.64 8.53 -1.30
N TYR A 69 -3.91 9.46 -0.40
CA TYR A 69 -4.84 10.57 -0.64
C TYR A 69 -4.07 11.84 -0.96
N GLU A 70 -4.43 12.53 -2.03
CA GLU A 70 -3.90 13.85 -2.33
C GLU A 70 -4.67 14.93 -1.57
N ILE A 71 -3.95 15.96 -1.11
CA ILE A 71 -4.53 17.15 -0.50
C ILE A 71 -3.98 18.43 -1.14
N GLU A 72 -4.77 19.49 -1.09
CA GLU A 72 -4.35 20.83 -1.50
C GLU A 72 -3.42 21.42 -0.40
N ALA A 73 -2.31 22.04 -0.78
CA ALA A 73 -1.25 22.40 0.17
C ALA A 73 -1.53 23.66 1.00
N GLN A 74 -2.37 24.59 0.53
CA GLN A 74 -2.75 25.81 1.27
C GLN A 74 -3.96 25.57 2.17
N THR A 75 -4.99 24.89 1.68
CA THR A 75 -6.25 24.68 2.40
C THR A 75 -6.27 23.38 3.20
N LEU A 76 -5.44 22.39 2.81
CA LEU A 76 -5.47 21.00 3.30
C LEU A 76 -6.77 20.26 2.98
N ASP A 77 -7.53 20.74 1.98
CA ASP A 77 -8.73 20.05 1.52
C ASP A 77 -8.33 18.75 0.80
N THR A 78 -9.11 17.69 1.02
CA THR A 78 -8.84 16.37 0.43
C THR A 78 -9.29 16.37 -1.02
N LEU A 79 -8.37 16.12 -1.96
CA LEU A 79 -8.66 16.03 -3.38
C LEU A 79 -9.13 14.62 -3.79
N GLY A 80 -8.70 13.60 -3.05
CA GLY A 80 -9.16 12.21 -3.22
C GLY A 80 -8.01 11.20 -3.30
N ARG A 81 -8.34 9.94 -3.59
CA ARG A 81 -7.35 8.87 -3.78
C ARG A 81 -6.53 9.10 -5.05
N PHE A 82 -5.24 8.84 -4.98
CA PHE A 82 -4.33 8.99 -6.11
C PHE A 82 -3.48 7.74 -6.29
N ASN A 83 -3.43 7.21 -7.52
CA ASN A 83 -2.54 6.09 -7.84
C ASN A 83 -1.18 6.61 -8.31
N LEU A 84 -0.18 6.60 -7.43
CA LEU A 84 1.16 7.13 -7.72
C LEU A 84 1.92 6.36 -8.81
N VAL A 85 1.63 5.08 -8.99
CA VAL A 85 2.39 4.21 -9.92
C VAL A 85 1.71 4.12 -11.29
N GLY A 86 0.45 4.54 -11.38
CA GLY A 86 -0.38 4.33 -12.56
C GLY A 86 -0.70 2.84 -12.75
N GLY A 87 -1.88 2.52 -13.28
CA GLY A 87 -2.31 1.14 -13.54
C GLY A 87 -1.56 0.44 -14.68
N ARG A 88 -0.23 0.43 -14.66
CA ARG A 88 0.56 -0.38 -15.61
C ARG A 88 0.29 -1.85 -15.29
N LYS A 89 -0.32 -2.56 -16.25
CA LYS A 89 -0.12 -4.01 -16.36
C LYS A 89 1.37 -4.22 -16.60
N MET A 90 2.11 -4.58 -15.57
CA MET A 90 3.47 -5.05 -15.77
C MET A 90 3.40 -6.36 -16.53
N SER A 91 4.20 -6.44 -17.60
CA SER A 91 4.52 -7.68 -18.27
C SER A 91 5.00 -8.70 -17.22
N PRO A 92 4.69 -9.99 -17.36
CA PRO A 92 5.24 -11.00 -16.47
C PRO A 92 6.76 -10.86 -16.43
N ALA A 93 7.32 -10.95 -15.21
CA ALA A 93 8.76 -11.05 -15.02
C ALA A 93 9.31 -12.11 -15.98
N VAL A 94 10.27 -11.71 -16.81
CA VAL A 94 11.08 -12.66 -17.55
C VAL A 94 12.16 -13.08 -16.57
N ASP A 95 12.01 -14.27 -16.01
CA ASP A 95 13.07 -14.89 -15.26
C ASP A 95 14.21 -15.22 -16.23
N ASP A 96 15.34 -14.55 -16.05
CA ASP A 96 16.62 -14.95 -16.62
C ASP A 96 17.22 -16.04 -15.73
N ASP A 97 16.51 -17.16 -15.60
CA ASP A 97 17.10 -18.41 -15.20
C ASP A 97 16.33 -19.54 -15.88
N GLY A 98 17.02 -20.36 -16.66
CA GLY A 98 16.47 -21.35 -17.58
C GLY A 98 15.78 -22.56 -16.92
N ASN A 99 15.10 -22.36 -15.79
CA ASN A 99 14.42 -23.41 -15.05
C ASN A 99 12.92 -23.39 -15.35
N ARG A 100 12.45 -24.46 -15.99
CA ARG A 100 11.03 -24.69 -16.32
C ARG A 100 10.19 -24.62 -15.03
N PHE A 101 9.29 -23.64 -14.97
CA PHE A 101 8.26 -23.50 -13.94
C PHE A 101 7.43 -24.78 -13.78
N ILE A 102 7.56 -25.42 -12.63
CA ILE A 102 6.52 -26.31 -12.09
C ILE A 102 5.58 -25.39 -11.29
N PRO A 103 4.25 -25.42 -11.51
CA PRO A 103 3.32 -24.58 -10.76
C PRO A 103 3.45 -24.91 -9.27
N ASP A 104 4.01 -23.98 -8.49
CA ASP A 104 4.21 -24.16 -7.06
C ASP A 104 2.86 -24.08 -6.32
N PHE A 105 2.72 -24.81 -5.23
CA PHE A 105 1.53 -24.77 -4.36
C PHE A 105 1.21 -23.34 -3.91
N VAL A 106 2.24 -22.50 -3.75
CA VAL A 106 2.11 -21.09 -3.38
C VAL A 106 1.38 -20.28 -4.46
N ASP A 107 1.60 -20.56 -5.74
CA ASP A 107 0.91 -19.87 -6.84
C ASP A 107 -0.55 -20.27 -6.94
N VAL A 108 -0.88 -21.53 -6.63
CA VAL A 108 -2.26 -22.00 -6.52
C VAL A 108 -2.96 -21.30 -5.34
N ALA A 109 -2.31 -21.21 -4.18
CA ALA A 109 -2.84 -20.50 -3.02
C ALA A 109 -3.07 -19.01 -3.32
N ALA A 110 -2.13 -18.35 -4.01
CA ALA A 110 -2.29 -16.96 -4.44
C ALA A 110 -3.54 -16.76 -5.30
N ARG A 111 -3.82 -17.66 -6.25
CA ARG A 111 -5.02 -17.59 -7.10
C ARG A 111 -6.31 -17.73 -6.32
N ILE A 112 -6.33 -18.54 -5.25
CA ILE A 112 -7.49 -18.71 -4.37
C ILE A 112 -7.72 -17.46 -3.49
N LEU A 113 -6.65 -16.78 -3.07
CA LEU A 113 -6.74 -15.59 -2.22
C LEU A 113 -7.20 -14.35 -2.99
N LYS A 114 -6.86 -14.22 -4.28
CA LYS A 114 -7.18 -13.04 -5.10
C LYS A 114 -8.67 -12.64 -5.07
N PRO A 115 -9.65 -13.54 -5.26
CA PRO A 115 -11.07 -13.18 -5.14
C PRO A 115 -11.47 -12.60 -3.78
N ILE A 116 -10.88 -13.10 -2.69
CA ILE A 116 -11.17 -12.63 -1.33
C ILE A 116 -10.54 -11.26 -1.12
N LEU A 117 -9.24 -11.13 -1.40
CA LEU A 117 -8.49 -9.89 -1.18
C LEU A 117 -9.00 -8.75 -2.07
N TYR A 118 -9.22 -9.00 -3.36
CA TYR A 118 -9.61 -7.97 -4.32
C TYR A 118 -11.12 -7.77 -4.38
N GLY A 119 -11.90 -8.83 -4.18
CA GLY A 119 -13.37 -8.77 -4.24
C GLY A 119 -14.00 -8.41 -2.90
N VAL A 120 -13.79 -9.24 -1.88
CA VAL A 120 -14.42 -9.07 -0.56
C VAL A 120 -13.80 -7.91 0.21
N PHE A 121 -12.47 -7.83 0.24
CA PHE A 121 -11.75 -6.78 0.98
C PHE A 121 -11.44 -5.54 0.13
N LYS A 122 -11.73 -5.56 -1.18
CA LYS A 122 -11.50 -4.43 -2.10
C LYS A 122 -10.07 -3.87 -2.04
N MET A 123 -9.08 -4.72 -1.76
CA MET A 123 -7.68 -4.32 -1.66
C MET A 123 -7.08 -4.11 -3.05
N PRO A 124 -6.26 -3.06 -3.26
CA PRO A 124 -5.52 -2.92 -4.50
C PRO A 124 -4.52 -4.07 -4.66
N PRO A 125 -4.25 -4.55 -5.89
CA PRO A 125 -3.29 -5.65 -6.12
C PRO A 125 -1.89 -5.38 -5.58
N LYS A 126 -1.46 -4.12 -5.66
CA LYS A 126 -0.23 -3.64 -5.03
C LYS A 126 -0.58 -2.61 -3.97
N ARG A 127 0.08 -2.71 -2.82
CA ARG A 127 -0.01 -1.75 -1.72
C ARG A 127 1.30 -0.98 -1.63
N LEU A 128 1.22 0.34 -1.53
CA LEU A 128 2.40 1.16 -1.33
C LEU A 128 2.82 1.13 0.14
N LEU A 129 4.12 1.07 0.40
CA LEU A 129 4.65 1.44 1.70
C LEU A 129 4.51 2.94 1.90
N SER A 130 4.29 3.33 3.15
CA SER A 130 4.20 4.73 3.56
C SER A 130 5.56 5.44 3.55
N HIS A 131 6.65 4.70 3.73
CA HIS A 131 7.99 5.25 3.74
C HIS A 131 8.55 5.37 2.32
N TYR A 132 8.60 6.60 1.84
CA TYR A 132 9.24 6.97 0.57
C TYR A 132 10.66 7.50 0.83
N LYS A 133 11.46 7.59 -0.23
CA LYS A 133 12.79 8.22 -0.22
C LYS A 133 12.89 9.25 -1.33
N ILE A 134 13.73 10.26 -1.16
CA ILE A 134 14.01 11.26 -2.19
C ILE A 134 15.50 11.16 -2.52
N ASP A 135 15.80 10.87 -3.77
CA ASP A 135 17.15 10.99 -4.32
C ASP A 135 17.31 12.40 -4.87
N GLU A 136 17.91 13.27 -4.06
CA GLU A 136 18.17 14.67 -4.43
C GLU A 136 19.16 14.78 -5.60
N LYS A 137 20.16 13.88 -5.69
CA LYS A 137 21.17 13.91 -6.76
C LYS A 137 20.53 13.65 -8.13
N ARG A 138 19.59 12.70 -8.18
CA ARG A 138 18.87 12.33 -9.41
C ARG A 138 17.55 13.08 -9.58
N ASN A 139 17.13 13.85 -8.58
CA ASN A 139 15.81 14.48 -8.47
C ASN A 139 14.67 13.46 -8.70
N ARG A 140 14.71 12.36 -7.94
CA ARG A 140 13.75 11.25 -8.05
C ARG A 140 13.05 10.98 -6.73
N LEU A 141 11.75 10.71 -6.82
CA LEU A 141 10.98 10.12 -5.74
C LEU A 141 11.08 8.60 -5.85
N LEU A 142 11.46 7.97 -4.76
CA LEU A 142 11.59 6.52 -4.63
C LEU A 142 10.45 6.02 -3.74
N ILE A 143 9.60 5.15 -4.27
CA ILE A 143 8.52 4.50 -3.53
C ILE A 143 8.57 3.00 -3.73
N MET A 144 8.07 2.24 -2.76
CA MET A 144 8.04 0.79 -2.81
C MET A 144 6.62 0.28 -2.62
N SER A 145 6.29 -0.81 -3.31
CA SER A 145 5.03 -1.53 -3.14
C SER A 145 5.24 -3.01 -2.84
N CYS A 146 4.28 -3.62 -2.16
CA CYS A 146 4.15 -5.07 -2.00
C CYS A 146 2.91 -5.59 -2.72
N ASN A 147 2.91 -6.87 -3.10
CA ASN A 147 1.65 -7.50 -3.52
C ASN A 147 0.73 -7.70 -2.30
N ALA A 148 -0.58 -7.57 -2.50
CA ALA A 148 -1.54 -7.74 -1.41
C ALA A 148 -1.55 -9.17 -0.85
N GLU A 149 -1.39 -10.16 -1.72
CA GLU A 149 -1.37 -11.59 -1.37
C GLU A 149 -0.21 -11.96 -0.45
N ASP A 150 0.90 -11.23 -0.55
CA ASP A 150 2.09 -11.48 0.26
C ASP A 150 1.86 -11.18 1.75
N MET A 151 0.74 -10.55 2.12
CA MET A 151 0.32 -10.51 3.52
C MET A 151 0.00 -11.89 4.10
N LEU A 152 -0.35 -12.87 3.26
CA LEU A 152 -0.86 -14.18 3.66
C LEU A 152 -0.01 -15.35 3.13
N LEU A 153 0.88 -15.07 2.19
CA LEU A 153 1.72 -16.09 1.56
C LEU A 153 3.12 -16.09 2.17
N PRO A 154 3.80 -17.25 2.20
CA PRO A 154 5.18 -17.36 2.70
C PRO A 154 6.21 -16.82 1.69
N ARG A 155 5.94 -15.68 1.07
CA ARG A 155 6.81 -15.00 0.09
C ARG A 155 6.62 -13.50 0.18
N SER A 156 7.57 -12.73 -0.33
CA SER A 156 7.45 -11.28 -0.40
C SER A 156 7.98 -10.74 -1.73
N ASN A 157 7.10 -10.04 -2.45
CA ASN A 157 7.41 -9.35 -3.68
C ASN A 157 7.44 -7.85 -3.39
N PHE A 158 8.58 -7.24 -3.65
CA PHE A 158 8.78 -5.80 -3.53
C PHE A 158 8.99 -5.21 -4.91
N THR A 159 8.33 -4.10 -5.21
CA THR A 159 8.62 -3.32 -6.41
C THR A 159 8.98 -1.91 -6.01
N ILE A 160 10.18 -1.48 -6.39
CA ILE A 160 10.63 -0.11 -6.20
C ILE A 160 10.42 0.66 -7.49
N TYR A 161 9.85 1.85 -7.37
CA TYR A 161 9.61 2.79 -8.46
C TYR A 161 10.40 4.06 -8.20
N GLU A 162 11.06 4.55 -9.24
CA GLU A 162 11.68 5.87 -9.23
C GLU A 162 10.89 6.78 -10.17
N LEU A 163 10.39 7.90 -9.63
CA LEU A 163 9.51 8.83 -10.32
C LEU A 163 10.17 10.20 -10.46
N ASP A 164 9.91 10.87 -11.58
CA ASP A 164 10.25 12.29 -11.73
C ASP A 164 9.26 13.19 -10.96
N CYS A 165 9.52 14.50 -10.97
CA CYS A 165 8.66 15.50 -10.33
C CYS A 165 7.23 15.59 -10.89
N ASN A 166 6.95 14.99 -12.05
CA ASN A 166 5.61 14.89 -12.62
C ASN A 166 4.94 13.55 -12.32
N LEU A 167 5.54 12.73 -11.43
CA LEU A 167 5.10 11.37 -11.09
C LEU A 167 5.13 10.41 -12.28
N LYS A 168 6.00 10.68 -13.26
CA LYS A 168 6.29 9.70 -14.30
C LYS A 168 7.30 8.71 -13.77
N VAL A 169 6.95 7.43 -13.78
CA VAL A 169 7.90 6.34 -13.48
C VAL A 169 9.02 6.35 -14.52
N LEU A 170 10.24 6.65 -14.06
CA LEU A 170 11.47 6.61 -14.85
C LEU A 170 12.11 5.22 -14.82
N GLN A 171 12.02 4.55 -13.67
CA GLN A 171 12.60 3.23 -13.44
C GLN A 171 11.72 2.42 -12.50
N SER A 172 11.73 1.10 -12.68
CA SER A 172 11.05 0.16 -11.80
C SER A 172 11.91 -1.09 -11.67
N GLN A 173 12.01 -1.65 -10.48
CA GLN A 173 12.70 -2.91 -10.22
C GLN A 173 11.89 -3.77 -9.26
N GLU A 174 11.72 -5.04 -9.59
CA GLU A 174 11.00 -6.02 -8.78
C GLU A 174 11.98 -6.99 -8.13
N PHE A 175 11.70 -7.35 -6.87
CA PHE A 175 12.48 -8.26 -6.06
C PHE A 175 11.53 -9.30 -5.47
N ASN A 176 11.87 -10.57 -5.64
CA ASN A 176 11.19 -11.66 -4.98
C ASN A 176 12.09 -12.22 -3.88
N ILE A 177 11.56 -12.33 -2.67
CA ILE A 177 12.22 -12.96 -1.53
C ILE A 177 11.36 -14.16 -1.11
N PRO A 178 11.93 -15.39 -1.07
CA PRO A 178 11.20 -16.61 -0.73
C PRO A 178 11.03 -16.79 0.79
N ASP A 179 10.73 -15.69 1.50
CA ASP A 179 10.43 -15.64 2.91
C ASP A 179 9.19 -14.75 3.12
N HIS A 180 8.40 -15.03 4.17
CA HIS A 180 7.34 -14.10 4.60
C HIS A 180 7.97 -12.97 5.42
N LEU A 181 8.07 -11.78 4.83
CA LEU A 181 8.65 -10.61 5.49
C LEU A 181 7.58 -9.57 5.82
N MET A 182 7.64 -9.07 7.05
CA MET A 182 7.01 -7.81 7.42
C MET A 182 8.08 -6.71 7.38
N ILE A 183 7.92 -5.78 6.45
CA ILE A 183 8.74 -4.57 6.35
C ILE A 183 7.86 -3.34 6.53
N HIS A 184 8.44 -2.33 7.17
CA HIS A 184 7.78 -1.04 7.39
C HIS A 184 8.55 0.08 6.69
N ASP A 185 9.87 0.07 6.82
CA ASP A 185 10.78 1.03 6.18
C ASP A 185 11.90 0.29 5.45
N TRP A 186 12.67 1.04 4.68
CA TRP A 186 13.77 0.60 3.83
C TRP A 186 14.73 1.77 3.62
N ALA A 187 15.87 1.55 2.97
CA ALA A 187 16.80 2.63 2.64
C ALA A 187 17.41 2.43 1.24
N PHE A 188 18.18 3.41 0.78
CA PHE A 188 18.91 3.31 -0.47
C PHE A 188 20.26 4.02 -0.36
N THR A 189 21.17 3.64 -1.25
CA THR A 189 22.46 4.29 -1.49
C THR A 189 22.53 4.71 -2.95
N ASP A 190 23.66 5.26 -3.39
CA ASP A 190 23.86 5.63 -4.79
C ASP A 190 23.72 4.43 -5.75
N SER A 191 23.86 3.19 -5.28
CA SER A 191 23.89 1.98 -6.11
C SER A 191 23.04 0.80 -5.62
N HIS A 192 22.47 0.86 -4.41
CA HIS A 192 21.75 -0.27 -3.81
C HIS A 192 20.47 0.17 -3.10
N TYR A 193 19.50 -0.74 -3.09
CA TYR A 193 18.36 -0.71 -2.19
C TYR A 193 18.64 -1.60 -0.97
N ILE A 194 18.28 -1.12 0.22
CA ILE A 194 18.50 -1.80 1.49
C ILE A 194 17.12 -2.16 2.04
N LEU A 195 16.81 -3.44 2.05
CA LEU A 195 15.61 -4.00 2.65
C LEU A 195 15.97 -4.63 4.00
N PHE A 196 15.25 -4.27 5.05
CA PHE A 196 15.36 -4.89 6.36
C PHE A 196 13.96 -5.21 6.86
N GLY A 197 13.73 -6.46 7.21
CA GLY A 197 12.40 -6.97 7.55
C GLY A 197 12.47 -8.09 8.56
N ASN A 198 11.42 -8.18 9.36
CA ASN A 198 11.25 -9.30 10.26
C ASN A 198 10.62 -10.46 9.49
N ARG A 199 11.21 -11.64 9.61
CA ARG A 199 10.53 -12.87 9.22
C ARG A 199 9.34 -13.08 10.13
N ILE A 200 8.17 -13.29 9.54
CA ILE A 200 6.94 -13.55 10.26
C ILE A 200 6.37 -14.91 9.87
N LYS A 201 5.56 -15.47 10.75
CA LYS A 201 4.76 -16.65 10.47
C LYS A 201 3.33 -16.32 10.85
N LEU A 202 2.39 -16.57 9.93
CA LEU A 202 0.98 -16.52 10.26
C LEU A 202 0.57 -17.86 10.86
N ASP A 203 -0.16 -17.78 11.97
CA ASP A 203 -0.94 -18.89 12.48
C ASP A 203 -2.34 -18.76 11.86
N VAL A 204 -2.67 -19.67 10.92
CA VAL A 204 -3.90 -19.64 10.11
C VAL A 204 -4.86 -20.70 10.60
#